data_AF-A0A382UGH8-F1
#
_entry.id   AF-A0A382UGH8-F1
#
_cell.length_a   1.000
_cell.length_b   1.000
_cell.length_c   1.000
_cell.angle_alpha   90.00
_cell.angle_beta   90.00
_cell.angle_gamma   90.00
#
_symmetry.space_group_name_H-M   'P 1'
#
loop_
_entity.id
_entity.type
_entity.pdbx_description
1 polymer ?
#
loop_
_entity_poly.entity_id
_entity_poly.type
_entity_poly.pdbx_seq_one_letter_code
_entity_poly.pdbx_strand_id
1 'polypeptide(L)'
;QASFYGRKIPAIKVFGGFHEFLYTPEDEVEKIDFPLLALRTRFVVRLVRQVANLQERLVWSGPAPPPRVGLEGQDVGDQDAEVLGLPKGQGGIRVQDVMPGEPAARAGIQVGDVILQFGSVVLSRDGALARMRDAIRESRKQARVPIRVLREGKELLLEIVW
;
A
#
# COMPACT_ATOMS: atom_id res chain seq x y z
N GLN A 1 -13.49 -2.72 -17.04
CA GLN A 1 -12.41 -2.05 -16.25
C GLN A 1 -11.25 -3.01 -16.00
N ALA A 2 -11.47 -4.22 -15.49
CA ALA A 2 -10.41 -5.24 -15.32
C ALA A 2 -9.58 -5.54 -16.59
N SER A 3 -10.18 -5.44 -17.78
CA SER A 3 -9.55 -5.71 -19.07
C SER A 3 -8.40 -4.75 -19.44
N PHE A 4 -8.49 -3.46 -19.09
CA PHE A 4 -7.43 -2.48 -19.39
C PHE A 4 -6.27 -2.59 -18.41
N TYR A 5 -6.57 -2.80 -17.13
CA TYR A 5 -5.56 -3.03 -16.09
C TYR A 5 -4.76 -4.30 -16.35
N GLY A 6 -5.42 -5.43 -16.64
CA GLY A 6 -4.73 -6.69 -16.94
C GLY A 6 -3.86 -6.64 -18.18
N ARG A 7 -4.18 -5.76 -19.14
CA ARG A 7 -3.40 -5.56 -20.37
C ARG A 7 -2.40 -4.41 -20.30
N LYS A 8 -2.24 -3.77 -19.13
CA LYS A 8 -1.36 -2.61 -18.93
C LYS A 8 -1.60 -1.50 -19.97
N ILE A 9 -2.86 -1.21 -20.25
CA ILE A 9 -3.26 -0.13 -21.17
C ILE A 9 -3.61 1.10 -20.34
N PRO A 10 -2.99 2.27 -20.58
CA PRO A 10 -3.38 3.52 -19.92
C PRO A 10 -4.87 3.81 -20.19
N ALA A 11 -5.61 4.12 -19.14
CA ALA A 11 -7.01 4.47 -19.24
C ALA A 11 -7.32 5.65 -18.32
N ILE A 12 -7.99 6.67 -18.86
CA ILE A 12 -8.52 7.78 -18.09
C ILE A 12 -10.02 7.56 -17.94
N LYS A 13 -10.50 7.54 -16.70
CA LYS A 13 -11.92 7.43 -16.39
C LYS A 13 -12.44 8.76 -15.90
N VAL A 14 -13.41 9.32 -16.62
CA VAL A 14 -14.13 10.51 -16.20
C VAL A 14 -15.46 10.06 -15.61
N PHE A 15 -15.74 10.46 -14.37
CA PHE A 15 -16.99 10.16 -13.68
C PHE A 15 -17.69 11.47 -13.30
N GLY A 16 -19.01 11.45 -13.29
CA GLY A 16 -19.84 12.62 -12.95
C GLY A 16 -19.80 13.01 -11.47
N GLY A 17 -19.02 12.34 -10.64
CA GLY A 17 -19.09 12.47 -9.19
C GLY A 17 -20.19 11.58 -8.59
N PHE A 18 -20.47 11.79 -7.32
CA PHE A 18 -21.54 11.12 -6.60
C PHE A 18 -22.83 11.94 -6.74
N HIS A 19 -23.93 11.25 -7.01
CA HIS A 19 -25.27 11.84 -7.11
C HIS A 19 -26.20 10.97 -6.27
N GLU A 20 -27.08 11.57 -5.46
CA GLU A 20 -28.09 10.83 -4.70
C GLU A 20 -29.15 10.22 -5.62
N PHE A 21 -29.38 10.84 -6.77
CA PHE A 21 -30.32 10.39 -7.79
C PHE A 21 -29.52 9.80 -8.95
N LEU A 22 -29.67 8.50 -9.16
CA LEU A 22 -29.24 7.86 -10.40
C LEU A 22 -30.17 8.32 -11.51
N TYR A 23 -29.62 8.57 -12.70
CA TYR A 23 -30.43 8.98 -13.83
C TYR A 23 -31.44 7.87 -14.19
N THR A 24 -32.69 8.00 -13.76
CA THR A 24 -33.75 7.03 -14.05
C THR A 24 -34.63 7.54 -15.19
N PRO A 25 -35.47 6.69 -15.82
CA PRO A 25 -36.44 7.15 -16.83
C PRO A 25 -37.40 8.23 -16.32
N GLU A 26 -37.50 8.40 -15.00
CA GLU A 26 -38.30 9.41 -14.30
C GLU A 26 -37.54 10.73 -14.01
N ASP A 27 -36.33 10.91 -14.57
CA ASP A 27 -35.60 12.16 -14.46
C ASP A 27 -36.34 13.34 -15.08
N GLU A 28 -36.42 14.42 -14.33
CA GLU A 28 -36.97 15.70 -14.76
C GLU A 28 -35.85 16.58 -15.31
N VAL A 29 -36.11 17.33 -16.39
CA VAL A 29 -35.12 18.19 -17.06
C VAL A 29 -34.53 19.22 -16.09
N GLU A 30 -35.33 19.65 -15.12
CA GLU A 30 -35.00 20.61 -14.08
C GLU A 30 -33.91 20.11 -13.11
N LYS A 31 -33.72 18.79 -13.01
CA LYS A 31 -32.67 18.16 -12.18
C LYS A 31 -31.31 18.11 -12.91
N ILE A 32 -31.26 18.48 -14.19
CA ILE A 32 -30.02 18.51 -14.97
C ILE A 32 -29.28 19.81 -14.71
N ASP A 33 -28.08 19.71 -14.12
CA ASP A 33 -27.15 20.84 -14.03
C ASP A 33 -26.46 21.06 -15.39
N PHE A 34 -27.15 21.79 -16.28
CA PHE A 34 -26.65 22.14 -17.60
C PHE A 34 -25.32 22.92 -17.58
N PRO A 35 -25.12 23.93 -16.69
CA PRO A 35 -23.82 24.59 -16.56
C PRO A 35 -22.67 23.63 -16.25
N LEU A 36 -22.86 22.72 -15.29
CA LEU A 36 -21.86 21.73 -14.91
C LEU A 36 -21.62 20.70 -16.02
N LEU A 37 -22.69 20.27 -16.70
CA LEU A 37 -22.58 19.40 -17.88
C LEU A 37 -21.74 20.06 -18.98
N ALA A 38 -21.99 21.33 -19.29
CA ALA A 38 -21.22 22.07 -20.29
C ALA A 38 -19.75 22.27 -19.87
N LEU A 39 -19.47 22.51 -18.59
CA LEU A 39 -18.11 22.58 -18.05
C LEU A 39 -17.37 21.24 -18.21
N ARG A 40 -18.03 20.13 -17.84
CA ARG A 40 -17.47 18.77 -17.95
C ARG A 40 -17.19 18.39 -19.39
N THR A 41 -18.14 18.65 -20.29
CA THR A 41 -17.96 18.36 -21.72
C THR A 41 -16.75 19.12 -22.28
N ARG A 42 -16.61 20.41 -21.95
CA ARG A 42 -15.44 21.20 -22.35
C ARG A 42 -14.14 20.64 -21.79
N PHE A 43 -14.13 20.21 -20.53
CA PHE A 43 -12.96 19.57 -19.92
C PHE A 43 -12.58 18.28 -20.65
N VAL A 44 -13.54 17.38 -20.90
CA VAL A 44 -13.30 16.11 -21.58
C VAL A 44 -12.79 16.33 -23.00
N VAL A 45 -13.39 17.25 -23.76
CA VAL A 45 -12.95 17.56 -25.13
C VAL A 45 -11.52 18.09 -25.14
N ARG A 46 -11.16 18.99 -24.21
CA ARG A 46 -9.78 19.49 -24.09
C ARG A 46 -8.81 18.37 -23.75
N LEU A 47 -9.16 17.52 -22.78
CA LEU A 47 -8.33 16.39 -22.36
C LEU A 47 -8.08 15.41 -23.52
N VAL A 48 -9.13 15.03 -24.25
CA VAL A 48 -9.02 14.13 -25.40
C VAL A 48 -8.14 14.73 -26.48
N ARG A 49 -8.33 16.02 -26.81
CA ARG A 49 -7.48 16.72 -27.79
C ARG A 49 -6.02 16.79 -27.34
N GLN A 50 -5.77 17.05 -26.06
CA GLN A 50 -4.41 17.12 -25.53
C GLN A 50 -3.72 15.76 -25.62
N VAL A 51 -4.39 14.68 -25.17
CA VAL A 51 -3.86 13.31 -25.22
C VAL A 51 -3.63 12.86 -26.67
N ALA A 52 -4.53 13.19 -27.59
CA ALA A 52 -4.40 12.85 -29.01
C ALA A 52 -3.22 13.53 -29.71
N ASN A 53 -2.73 14.66 -29.17
CA ASN A 53 -1.64 15.46 -29.75
C ASN A 53 -0.34 15.36 -28.95
N LEU A 54 -0.20 14.40 -28.02
CA LEU A 54 1.08 14.16 -27.35
C LEU A 54 2.10 13.63 -28.37
N GLN A 55 3.34 14.13 -28.28
CA GLN A 55 4.45 13.62 -29.09
C GLN A 55 4.77 12.16 -28.74
N GLU A 56 4.60 11.79 -27.48
CA GLU A 56 4.80 10.45 -26.97
C GLU A 56 3.49 9.86 -26.43
N ARG A 57 3.32 8.54 -26.60
CA ARG A 57 2.14 7.85 -26.08
C ARG A 57 2.19 7.80 -24.56
N LEU A 58 1.00 7.85 -23.93
CA LEU A 58 0.87 7.59 -22.51
C LEU A 58 1.49 6.22 -22.17
N VAL A 59 2.33 6.21 -21.15
CA VAL A 59 2.87 4.98 -20.56
C VAL A 59 1.95 4.51 -19.47
N TRP A 60 1.67 3.21 -19.40
CA TRP A 60 0.87 2.67 -18.31
C TRP A 60 1.67 2.78 -17.01
N SER A 61 1.19 3.61 -16.10
CA SER A 61 1.56 3.55 -14.70
C SER A 61 0.49 2.74 -13.99
N GLY A 62 0.82 1.53 -13.55
CA GLY A 62 -0.03 0.81 -12.61
C GLY A 62 -0.22 1.60 -11.31
N PRO A 63 -1.10 1.14 -10.40
CA PRO A 63 -1.03 1.63 -9.03
C PRO A 63 0.41 1.46 -8.55
N ALA A 64 0.94 2.47 -7.85
CA ALA A 64 2.24 2.32 -7.20
C ALA A 64 2.20 1.00 -6.42
N PRO A 65 3.21 0.11 -6.58
CA PRO A 65 3.25 -1.11 -5.80
C PRO A 65 3.07 -0.74 -4.32
N PRO A 66 2.31 -1.53 -3.56
CA PRO A 66 2.10 -1.24 -2.15
C PRO A 66 3.46 -0.99 -1.49
N PRO A 67 3.56 0.01 -0.61
CA PRO A 67 4.84 0.32 0.02
C PRO A 67 5.37 -0.94 0.69
N ARG A 68 6.57 -1.35 0.28
CA ARG A 68 7.25 -2.54 0.78
C ARG A 68 8.57 -2.12 1.38
N VAL A 69 8.96 -2.81 2.43
CA VAL A 69 10.25 -2.63 3.10
C VAL A 69 11.31 -3.59 2.52
N GLY A 70 10.91 -4.50 1.63
CA GLY A 70 11.79 -5.48 0.98
C GLY A 70 12.10 -6.70 1.83
N LEU A 71 11.12 -7.22 2.55
CA LEU A 71 11.21 -8.49 3.26
C LEU A 71 9.96 -9.34 3.05
N GLU A 72 10.13 -10.65 3.10
CA GLU A 72 9.06 -11.63 3.19
C GLU A 72 9.14 -12.35 4.54
N GLY A 73 7.98 -12.65 5.11
CA GLY A 73 7.91 -13.32 6.41
C GLY A 73 6.54 -13.87 6.69
N GLN A 74 6.47 -14.67 7.75
CA GLN A 74 5.24 -15.28 8.25
C GLN A 74 5.03 -14.95 9.71
N ASP A 75 3.76 -14.95 10.13
CA ASP A 75 3.42 -14.84 11.54
C ASP A 75 4.06 -15.98 12.33
N VAL A 76 4.59 -15.64 13.51
CA VAL A 76 5.09 -16.61 14.48
C VAL A 76 3.90 -17.28 15.15
N GLY A 77 3.77 -18.59 15.01
CA GLY A 77 2.74 -19.38 15.66
C GLY A 77 2.95 -19.53 17.17
N ASP A 78 1.93 -20.00 17.89
CA ASP A 78 1.94 -20.05 19.37
C ASP A 78 3.10 -20.88 19.94
N GLN A 79 3.36 -22.05 19.37
CA GLN A 79 4.46 -22.92 19.82
C GLN A 79 5.83 -22.25 19.65
N ASP A 80 6.06 -21.60 18.49
CA ASP A 80 7.30 -20.88 18.22
C ASP A 80 7.45 -19.67 19.14
N ALA A 81 6.35 -18.96 19.44
CA ALA A 81 6.36 -17.83 20.36
C ALA A 81 6.77 -18.23 21.78
N GLU A 82 6.33 -19.40 22.26
CA GLU A 82 6.74 -19.94 23.56
C GLU A 82 8.23 -20.30 23.57
N VAL A 83 8.72 -20.97 22.52
CA VAL A 83 10.16 -21.32 22.38
C VAL A 83 11.04 -20.08 22.32
N LEU A 84 10.55 -19.01 21.68
CA LEU A 84 11.24 -17.72 21.59
C LEU A 84 11.12 -16.88 22.87
N GLY A 85 10.35 -17.33 23.87
CA GLY A 85 10.17 -16.62 25.14
C GLY A 85 9.38 -15.32 25.02
N LEU A 86 8.50 -15.21 24.01
CA LEU A 86 7.72 -13.99 23.80
C LEU A 86 6.66 -13.80 24.90
N PRO A 87 6.46 -12.57 25.40
CA PRO A 87 5.37 -12.26 26.32
C PRO A 87 4.00 -12.72 25.82
N LYS A 88 3.10 -13.00 26.77
CA LYS A 88 1.75 -13.48 26.44
C LYS A 88 1.00 -12.45 25.58
N GLY A 89 0.51 -12.89 24.42
CA GLY A 89 -0.19 -12.04 23.45
C GLY A 89 0.71 -11.27 22.49
N GLN A 90 2.03 -11.24 22.74
CA GLN A 90 2.98 -10.67 21.80
C GLN A 90 3.18 -11.60 20.60
N GLY A 91 3.10 -11.05 19.40
CA GLY A 91 3.36 -11.76 18.16
C GLY A 91 4.74 -11.43 17.62
N GLY A 92 5.01 -11.98 16.45
CA GLY A 92 6.18 -11.60 15.68
C GLY A 92 6.05 -12.08 14.25
N ILE A 93 6.93 -11.58 13.39
CA ILE A 93 7.03 -12.03 11.99
C ILE A 93 8.42 -12.61 11.80
N ARG A 94 8.49 -13.92 11.50
CA ARG A 94 9.75 -14.58 11.15
C ARG A 94 10.10 -14.22 9.70
N VAL A 95 11.27 -13.61 9.53
CA VAL A 95 11.81 -13.20 8.23
C VAL A 95 12.30 -14.44 7.48
N GLN A 96 11.78 -14.62 6.27
CA GLN A 96 12.13 -15.73 5.37
C GLN A 96 13.03 -15.28 4.23
N ASP A 97 12.83 -14.05 3.76
CA ASP A 97 13.64 -13.47 2.69
C ASP A 97 13.83 -11.96 2.91
N VAL A 98 14.96 -11.45 2.44
CA VAL A 98 15.32 -10.04 2.49
C VAL A 98 15.88 -9.63 1.12
N MET A 99 15.15 -8.73 0.45
CA MET A 99 15.48 -8.30 -0.90
C MET A 99 16.73 -7.40 -0.89
N PRO A 100 17.78 -7.72 -1.67
CA PRO A 100 18.99 -6.91 -1.73
C PRO A 100 18.71 -5.47 -2.18
N GLY A 101 19.36 -4.50 -1.51
CA GLY A 101 19.24 -3.07 -1.82
C GLY A 101 17.97 -2.38 -1.32
N GLU A 102 16.97 -3.12 -0.83
CA GLU A 102 15.75 -2.57 -0.26
C GLU A 102 15.95 -2.11 1.21
N PRO A 103 15.03 -1.30 1.79
CA PRO A 103 15.22 -0.70 3.11
C PRO A 103 15.55 -1.69 4.24
N ALA A 104 14.92 -2.87 4.26
CA ALA A 104 15.19 -3.93 5.24
C ALA A 104 16.64 -4.42 5.20
N ALA A 105 17.18 -4.65 3.99
CA ALA A 105 18.57 -5.07 3.81
C ALA A 105 19.54 -3.98 4.30
N ARG A 106 19.25 -2.71 3.98
CA ARG A 106 20.09 -1.57 4.41
C ARG A 106 20.09 -1.38 5.93
N ALA A 107 18.99 -1.73 6.60
CA ALA A 107 18.89 -1.72 8.06
C ALA A 107 19.59 -2.91 8.74
N GLY A 108 20.10 -3.87 7.95
CA GLY A 108 20.78 -5.05 8.49
C GLY A 108 19.85 -6.15 8.97
N ILE A 109 18.58 -6.16 8.52
CA ILE A 109 17.65 -7.28 8.76
C ILE A 109 18.14 -8.52 8.01
N GLN A 110 18.03 -9.68 8.64
CA GLN A 110 18.51 -10.96 8.12
C GLN A 110 17.41 -12.02 8.15
N VAL A 111 17.57 -13.03 7.28
CA VAL A 111 16.74 -14.23 7.33
C VAL A 111 16.90 -14.92 8.69
N GLY A 112 15.79 -15.34 9.29
CA GLY A 112 15.76 -15.92 10.63
C GLY A 112 15.49 -14.91 11.75
N ASP A 113 15.59 -13.61 11.49
CA ASP A 113 15.12 -12.59 12.44
C ASP A 113 13.63 -12.75 12.71
N VAL A 114 13.22 -12.46 13.95
CA VAL A 114 11.81 -12.34 14.30
C VAL A 114 11.52 -10.87 14.62
N ILE A 115 10.75 -10.21 13.77
CA ILE A 115 10.33 -8.83 13.99
C ILE A 115 9.27 -8.81 15.07
N LEU A 116 9.48 -8.01 16.11
CA LEU A 116 8.59 -7.87 17.27
C LEU A 116 7.82 -6.54 17.26
N GLN A 117 8.42 -5.50 16.68
CA GLN A 117 7.86 -4.16 16.63
C GLN A 117 8.32 -3.44 15.36
N PHE A 118 7.41 -2.68 14.74
CA PHE A 118 7.69 -1.82 13.60
C PHE A 118 7.23 -0.39 13.91
N GLY A 119 8.17 0.55 13.99
CA GLY A 119 7.88 1.92 14.43
C GLY A 119 7.31 1.93 15.85
N SER A 120 6.14 2.54 16.03
CA SER A 120 5.39 2.53 17.30
C SER A 120 4.48 1.31 17.47
N VAL A 121 4.39 0.43 16.48
CA VAL A 121 3.44 -0.70 16.47
C VAL A 121 4.12 -1.96 16.96
N VAL A 122 3.76 -2.42 18.15
CA VAL A 122 4.13 -3.74 18.67
C VAL A 122 3.24 -4.78 17.99
N LEU A 123 3.86 -5.85 17.50
CA LEU A 123 3.15 -6.92 16.83
C LEU A 123 2.48 -7.81 17.88
N SER A 124 1.19 -8.06 17.70
CA SER A 124 0.40 -8.96 18.53
C SER A 124 0.20 -10.30 17.83
N ARG A 125 -0.10 -11.35 18.60
CA ARG A 125 -0.33 -12.70 18.09
C ARG A 125 -1.37 -12.73 16.96
N ASP A 126 -2.46 -12.02 17.14
CA ASP A 126 -3.54 -11.96 16.17
C ASP A 126 -3.21 -10.96 15.06
N GLY A 127 -2.81 -11.44 13.89
CA GLY A 127 -2.64 -10.61 12.69
C GLY A 127 -1.42 -9.69 12.72
N ALA A 128 -0.27 -10.18 13.19
CA ALA A 128 0.99 -9.44 13.18
C ALA A 128 1.34 -8.92 11.76
N LEU A 129 1.20 -9.74 10.72
CA LEU A 129 1.49 -9.36 9.34
C LEU A 129 0.59 -8.23 8.82
N ALA A 130 -0.70 -8.25 9.17
CA ALA A 130 -1.61 -7.16 8.82
C ALA A 130 -1.21 -5.85 9.51
N ARG A 131 -0.96 -5.90 10.83
CA ARG A 131 -0.51 -4.73 11.59
C ARG A 131 0.82 -4.17 11.08
N MET A 132 1.76 -5.02 10.72
CA MET A 132 3.04 -4.58 10.17
C MET A 132 2.85 -3.88 8.82
N ARG A 133 1.98 -4.41 7.94
CA ARG A 133 1.67 -3.76 6.65
C ARG A 133 1.08 -2.36 6.84
N ASP A 134 0.22 -2.17 7.83
CA ASP A 134 -0.34 -0.86 8.13
C ASP A 134 0.72 0.09 8.70
N ALA A 135 1.56 -0.39 9.61
CA ALA A 135 2.69 0.36 10.15
C ALA A 135 3.67 0.82 9.06
N ILE A 136 3.98 -0.05 8.07
CA ILE A 136 4.81 0.28 6.92
C ILE A 136 4.21 1.46 6.14
N ARG A 137 2.90 1.44 5.85
CA ARG A 137 2.22 2.51 5.10
C ARG A 137 2.32 3.86 5.82
N GLU A 138 2.12 3.87 7.13
CA GLU A 138 2.14 5.09 7.94
C GLU A 138 3.55 5.65 8.12
N SER A 139 4.53 4.76 8.27
CA SER A 139 5.91 5.12 8.60
C SER A 139 6.66 5.84 7.48
N ARG A 140 6.19 5.81 6.22
CA ARG A 140 6.82 6.55 5.10
C ARG A 140 6.78 8.07 5.25
N LYS A 141 5.96 8.59 6.17
CA LYS A 141 5.99 10.02 6.53
C LYS A 141 7.20 10.37 7.42
N GLN A 142 7.92 9.36 7.89
CA GLN A 142 9.05 9.50 8.81
C GLN A 142 10.35 9.21 8.07
N ALA A 143 11.41 9.95 8.39
CA ALA A 143 12.72 9.73 7.77
C ALA A 143 13.40 8.43 8.28
N ARG A 144 13.11 8.02 9.52
CA ARG A 144 13.67 6.85 10.17
C ARG A 144 12.59 6.15 10.99
N VAL A 145 12.61 4.82 10.97
CA VAL A 145 11.60 4.01 11.65
C VAL A 145 12.32 2.93 12.47
N PRO A 146 12.20 2.94 13.81
CA PRO A 146 12.81 1.91 14.63
C PRO A 146 12.11 0.57 14.39
N ILE A 147 12.88 -0.50 14.26
CA ILE A 147 12.41 -1.88 14.20
C ILE A 147 13.04 -2.62 15.38
N ARG A 148 12.25 -3.42 16.09
CA ARG A 148 12.77 -4.35 17.09
C ARG A 148 12.74 -5.75 16.52
N VAL A 149 13.88 -6.43 16.51
CA VAL A 149 14.00 -7.81 16.07
C VAL A 149 14.59 -8.68 17.17
N LEU A 150 14.25 -9.95 17.18
CA LEU A 150 14.89 -10.99 17.95
C LEU A 150 15.78 -11.80 17.01
N ARG A 151 17.09 -11.80 17.27
CA ARG A 151 18.10 -12.55 16.52
C ARG A 151 18.88 -13.43 17.48
N GLU A 152 18.85 -14.74 17.26
CA GLU A 152 19.56 -15.71 18.11
C GLU A 152 19.25 -15.53 19.61
N GLY A 153 18.00 -15.20 19.94
CA GLY A 153 17.54 -14.98 21.32
C GLY A 153 17.89 -13.61 21.92
N LYS A 154 18.53 -12.71 21.16
CA LYS A 154 18.84 -11.34 21.60
C LYS A 154 17.96 -10.32 20.89
N GLU A 155 17.39 -9.40 21.65
CA GLU A 155 16.69 -8.25 21.07
C GLU A 155 17.69 -7.25 20.50
N LEU A 156 17.49 -6.88 19.23
CA LEU A 156 18.24 -5.84 18.53
C LEU A 156 17.27 -4.74 18.10
N LEU A 157 17.73 -3.50 18.21
CA LEU A 157 17.04 -2.33 17.68
C LEU A 157 17.75 -1.90 16.39
N LEU A 158 17.03 -1.96 15.27
CA LEU A 158 17.49 -1.52 13.96
C LEU A 158 16.69 -0.30 13.51
N GLU A 159 17.18 0.42 12.51
CA GLU A 159 16.48 1.56 11.93
C GLU A 159 16.27 1.37 10.44
N ILE A 160 15.02 1.42 9.99
CA ILE A 160 14.66 1.50 8.58
C ILE A 160 14.77 2.96 8.13
N VAL A 161 15.49 3.18 7.04
CA VAL A 161 15.59 4.46 6.34
C VAL A 161 15.04 4.27 4.92
N TRP A 162 14.02 5.06 4.58
CA TRP A 162 13.34 5.02 3.28
C TRP A 162 14.23 5.49 2.14
#